data_AF-A0A9X9Q3U9-F1
#
_entry.id   AF-A0A9X9Q3U9-F1
#
_cell.length_a   1.000
_cell.length_b   1.000
_cell.length_c   1.000
_cell.angle_alpha   90.00
_cell.angle_beta   90.00
_cell.angle_gamma   90.00
#
_symmetry.space_group_name_H-M   'P 1'
#
loop_
_entity.id
_entity.type
_entity.pdbx_description
1 polymer ?
#
loop_
_entity_poly.entity_id
_entity_poly.type
_entity_poly.pdbx_seq_one_letter_code
_entity_poly.pdbx_strand_id
1 'polypeptide(L)'
;MGRPTVLLLLLAILTPAAAFRVPPAMKALSSLRWSASSTFRRTVAKNYSVHYIQQKVDHFGFNADKTFKQRYLIADAYWKKNGG
;
A
#
# COMPACT_ATOMS: atom_id res chain seq x y z
N MET A 1 -54.30 1.91 15.05
CA MET A 1 -53.21 0.93 14.96
C MET A 1 -53.33 0.22 13.60
N GLY A 2 -52.29 0.19 12.76
CA GLY A 2 -52.37 -0.50 11.46
C GLY A 2 -51.75 0.20 10.24
N ARG A 3 -50.83 1.16 10.43
CA ARG A 3 -50.16 1.87 9.32
C ARG A 3 -48.64 1.65 9.15
N PRO A 4 -47.85 1.16 10.13
CA PRO A 4 -46.42 0.94 9.89
C PRO A 4 -46.09 -0.43 9.27
N THR A 5 -46.98 -1.42 9.37
CA THR A 5 -46.69 -2.80 8.94
C THR A 5 -46.83 -3.03 7.44
N VAL A 6 -47.72 -2.27 6.77
CA VAL A 6 -47.93 -2.38 5.31
C VAL A 6 -46.75 -1.76 4.53
N LEU A 7 -46.13 -0.71 5.08
CA LEU A 7 -44.97 -0.04 4.47
C LEU A 7 -43.71 -0.92 4.50
N LEU A 8 -43.55 -1.72 5.56
CA LEU A 8 -42.44 -2.68 5.70
C LEU A 8 -42.57 -3.90 4.77
N LEU A 9 -43.80 -4.29 4.39
CA LEU A 9 -44.00 -5.39 3.43
C LEU A 9 -43.66 -4.98 1.98
N LEU A 10 -43.84 -3.71 1.62
CA LEU A 10 -43.61 -3.20 0.26
C LEU A 10 -42.11 -3.01 -0.08
N LEU A 11 -41.23 -2.87 0.92
CA LEU A 11 -39.80 -2.63 0.70
C LEU A 11 -39.01 -3.92 0.38
N ALA A 12 -39.58 -5.10 0.59
CA ALA A 12 -38.92 -6.38 0.37
C ALA A 12 -38.91 -6.84 -1.10
N ILE A 13 -39.61 -6.15 -2.01
CA ILE A 13 -39.78 -6.59 -3.41
C ILE A 13 -38.83 -5.87 -4.38
N LEU A 14 -38.03 -4.90 -3.92
CA LEU A 14 -37.16 -4.10 -4.80
C LEU A 14 -35.66 -4.35 -4.58
N THR A 15 -35.22 -5.60 -4.58
CA THR A 15 -33.81 -5.95 -4.78
C THR A 15 -33.67 -6.71 -6.10
N PRO A 16 -33.22 -6.07 -7.20
CA PRO A 16 -32.71 -6.83 -8.32
C PRO A 16 -31.45 -7.55 -7.85
N ALA A 17 -31.56 -8.87 -7.67
CA ALA A 17 -30.41 -9.76 -7.53
C ALA A 17 -29.64 -9.76 -8.87
N ALA A 18 -28.79 -8.75 -9.06
CA ALA A 18 -27.84 -8.74 -10.17
C ALA A 18 -26.76 -9.78 -9.86
N ALA A 19 -26.91 -10.99 -10.38
CA ALA A 19 -25.84 -11.96 -10.44
C ALA A 19 -24.74 -11.39 -11.35
N PHE A 20 -23.70 -10.80 -10.75
CA PHE A 20 -22.50 -10.37 -11.49
C PHE A 20 -21.82 -11.61 -12.09
N ARG A 21 -22.18 -11.96 -13.32
CA ARG A 21 -21.39 -12.91 -14.12
C ARG A 21 -20.10 -12.22 -14.53
N VAL A 22 -19.01 -12.55 -13.84
CA VAL A 22 -17.66 -12.16 -14.25
C VAL A 22 -17.36 -12.82 -15.60
N PRO A 23 -17.11 -12.06 -16.68
CA PRO A 23 -16.76 -12.62 -17.98
C PRO A 23 -15.46 -13.44 -17.89
N PRO A 24 -15.37 -14.62 -18.52
CA PRO A 24 -14.17 -15.45 -18.50
C PRO A 24 -12.92 -14.77 -19.09
N ALA A 25 -13.09 -13.71 -19.89
CA ALA A 25 -12.00 -12.91 -20.45
C ALA A 25 -11.13 -12.22 -19.38
N MET A 26 -11.67 -11.90 -18.19
CA MET A 26 -10.87 -11.32 -17.10
C MET A 26 -9.99 -12.35 -16.37
N LYS A 27 -10.28 -13.66 -16.48
CA LYS A 27 -9.37 -14.69 -15.95
C LYS A 27 -8.13 -14.87 -16.83
N ALA A 28 -8.26 -14.72 -18.15
CA ALA A 28 -7.15 -14.92 -19.08
C ALA A 28 -6.03 -13.86 -18.96
N LEU A 29 -6.34 -12.63 -18.53
CA LEU A 29 -5.31 -11.60 -18.33
C LEU A 29 -4.49 -11.81 -17.04
N SER A 30 -5.03 -12.56 -16.07
CA SER A 30 -4.32 -12.90 -14.83
C SER A 30 -3.24 -13.96 -15.04
N SER A 31 -3.42 -14.87 -16.01
CA SER A 31 -2.47 -15.95 -16.29
C SER A 31 -1.29 -15.53 -17.16
N LEU A 32 -1.37 -14.36 -17.82
CA LEU A 32 -0.28 -13.83 -18.65
C LEU A 32 0.61 -12.81 -17.90
N ARG A 33 0.45 -12.65 -16.58
CA ARG A 33 1.26 -11.71 -15.82
C ARG A 33 2.38 -12.41 -15.06
N TRP A 34 3.56 -12.30 -15.65
CA TRP A 34 4.87 -12.41 -15.02
C TRP A 34 5.32 -13.85 -14.74
N SER A 35 5.72 -14.56 -15.82
CA SER A 35 6.85 -15.47 -15.71
C SER A 35 8.03 -14.65 -15.19
N ALA A 36 8.22 -14.66 -13.87
CA ALA A 36 9.39 -14.09 -13.24
C ALA A 36 10.54 -15.02 -13.63
N SER A 37 11.15 -14.73 -14.79
CA SER A 37 12.52 -15.15 -15.02
C SER A 37 13.27 -14.71 -13.78
N SER A 38 13.65 -15.67 -12.95
CA SER A 38 14.50 -15.46 -11.79
C SER A 38 15.86 -15.10 -12.35
N THR A 39 15.99 -13.86 -12.84
CA THR A 39 17.28 -13.25 -13.01
C THR A 39 17.89 -13.31 -11.62
N PHE A 40 18.89 -14.17 -11.46
CA PHE A 40 19.72 -14.24 -10.28
C PHE A 40 20.13 -12.80 -9.99
N ARG A 41 19.43 -12.13 -9.07
CA ARG A 41 19.79 -10.76 -8.73
C ARG A 41 21.16 -10.91 -8.12
N ARG A 42 22.19 -10.51 -8.84
CA ARG A 42 23.55 -10.46 -8.32
C ARG A 42 23.42 -9.69 -7.01
N THR A 43 23.64 -10.37 -5.89
CA THR A 43 23.70 -9.73 -4.59
C THR A 43 24.93 -8.83 -4.66
N VAL A 44 24.74 -7.60 -5.12
CA VAL A 44 25.76 -6.57 -5.02
C VAL A 44 25.99 -6.40 -3.53
N ALA A 45 27.24 -6.60 -3.10
CA ALA A 45 27.62 -6.35 -1.71
C ALA A 45 27.18 -4.93 -1.35
N LYS A 46 26.30 -4.82 -0.36
CA LYS A 46 25.79 -3.53 0.11
C LYS A 46 26.89 -2.84 0.91
N ASN A 47 27.62 -1.93 0.27
CA ASN A 47 28.65 -1.11 0.92
C ASN A 47 28.03 0.12 1.58
N TYR A 48 26.96 -0.08 2.35
CA TYR A 48 26.28 0.97 3.10
C TYR A 48 25.58 0.37 4.31
N SER A 49 25.44 1.17 5.37
CA SER A 49 24.66 0.83 6.56
C SER A 49 23.26 1.45 6.46
N VAL A 50 22.25 0.73 6.97
CA VAL A 50 20.85 1.19 7.00
C VAL A 50 20.56 1.76 8.39
N HIS A 51 20.04 2.98 8.44
CA HIS A 51 19.71 3.68 9.67
C HIS A 51 18.30 4.26 9.62
N TYR A 52 17.82 4.73 10.77
CA TYR A 52 16.51 5.36 10.91
C TYR A 52 16.60 6.60 11.79
N ILE A 53 16.02 7.70 11.32
CA ILE A 53 15.88 8.94 12.09
C ILE A 53 14.39 9.20 12.35
N GLN A 54 14.06 9.69 13.54
CA GLN A 54 12.70 10.16 13.80
C GLN A 54 12.46 11.48 13.08
N GLN A 55 11.41 11.55 12.27
CA GLN A 55 10.98 12.78 11.60
C GLN A 55 9.52 13.08 11.94
N LYS A 56 9.18 14.37 11.95
CA LYS A 56 7.80 14.80 12.17
C LYS A 56 6.96 14.41 10.95
N VAL A 57 5.71 14.07 11.19
CA VAL A 57 4.75 13.77 10.11
C VAL A 57 4.34 15.04 9.38
N ASP A 58 4.23 16.15 10.10
CA ASP A 58 3.84 17.45 9.58
C ASP A 58 4.84 18.52 10.07
N HIS A 59 5.50 19.20 9.13
CA HIS A 59 6.45 20.28 9.41
C HIS A 59 5.79 21.67 9.29
N PHE A 60 4.60 21.74 8.71
CA PHE A 60 3.91 22.99 8.39
C PHE A 60 2.78 23.27 9.37
N GLY A 61 2.13 22.23 9.89
CA GLY A 61 1.18 22.31 10.99
C GLY A 61 1.87 22.21 12.35
N PHE A 62 1.46 23.08 13.28
CA PHE A 62 2.00 23.11 14.66
C PHE A 62 1.18 22.27 15.65
N ASN A 63 0.05 21.71 15.23
CA ASN A 63 -0.93 21.07 16.12
C ASN A 63 -0.66 19.58 16.40
N ALA A 64 0.24 18.93 15.63
CA ALA A 64 0.46 17.49 15.72
C ALA A 64 1.96 17.16 15.84
N ASP A 65 2.34 16.52 16.95
CA ASP A 65 3.73 16.09 17.22
C ASP A 65 3.99 14.61 16.86
N LYS A 66 3.21 14.06 15.94
CA LYS A 66 3.41 12.67 15.49
C LYS A 66 4.73 12.56 14.73
N THR A 67 5.42 11.44 14.94
CA THR A 67 6.68 11.13 14.25
C THR A 67 6.65 9.77 13.58
N PHE A 68 7.58 9.55 12.64
CA PHE A 68 7.82 8.26 12.01
C PHE A 68 9.34 8.00 11.84
N LYS A 69 9.71 6.73 11.65
CA LYS A 69 11.09 6.31 11.39
C LYS A 69 11.42 6.45 9.91
N GLN A 70 12.07 7.54 9.52
CA GLN A 70 12.58 7.74 8.17
C GLN A 70 13.87 6.95 7.97
N ARG A 71 13.88 6.04 7.01
CA ARG A 71 15.06 5.25 6.64
C ARG A 71 16.07 6.13 5.90
N TYR A 72 17.35 6.00 6.22
CA TYR A 72 18.45 6.57 5.46
C TYR A 72 19.63 5.59 5.38
N LEU A 73 20.54 5.82 4.43
CA LEU A 73 21.70 4.97 4.17
C LEU A 73 22.98 5.78 4.39
N ILE A 74 23.98 5.21 5.06
CA ILE A 74 25.31 5.81 5.19
C ILE A 74 26.33 4.94 4.45
N ALA A 75 27.11 5.54 3.56
CA ALA A 75 28.28 4.96 2.92
C ALA A 75 29.48 5.89 3.16
N ASP A 76 30.23 5.63 4.23
CA ASP A 76 31.32 6.47 4.73
C ASP A 76 32.72 5.91 4.41
N ALA A 77 32.83 4.84 3.63
CA ALA A 77 34.09 4.17 3.30
C ALA A 77 35.17 5.09 2.68
N TYR A 78 34.76 6.17 2.02
CA TYR A 78 35.67 7.15 1.42
C TYR A 78 35.60 8.53 2.10
N TRP A 79 34.83 8.65 3.17
CA TRP A 79 34.67 9.90 3.87
C TRP A 79 35.91 10.18 4.74
N LYS A 80 36.61 11.26 4.41
CA LYS A 80 37.74 11.75 5.20
C LYS A 80 37.24 12.76 6.23
N LYS A 81 37.07 12.30 7.48
CA LYS A 81 36.55 13.12 8.59
C LYS A 81 37.27 14.46 8.78
N ASN A 82 38.57 14.51 8.48
CA ASN A 82 39.43 15.67 8.74
C ASN A 82 39.78 16.50 7.48
N GLY A 83 38.96 16.43 6.42
CA GLY A 83 39.03 17.41 5.32
C GLY A 83 39.94 17.07 4.13
N GLY A 84 40.61 15.92 4.11
CA GLY A 84 41.41 15.49 2.94
C GLY A 84 42.80 15.03 3.27
#